data_AF-A0A0D6ES66-F1
#
_entry.id   AF-A0A0D6ES66-F1
#
_cell.length_a   1.000
_cell.length_b   1.000
_cell.length_c   1.000
_cell.angle_alpha   90.00
_cell.angle_beta   90.00
_cell.angle_gamma   90.00
#
_symmetry.space_group_name_H-M   'P 1'
#
loop_
_entity.id
_entity.type
_entity.pdbx_description
1 polymer ?
#
loop_
_entity_poly.entity_id
_entity_poly.type
_entity_poly.pdbx_seq_one_letter_code
_entity_poly.pdbx_strand_id
1 'polypeptide(L)'
;YSTTLALLATVVYWLYRIFLSPHFSSIRSLPGPEFIHPLWGNLQEFTDKEPGRAHADWAIQYGGAVRYRGLLGENLLMLSDPTALTYLLTANPYNYAKPADLRGDLERILGKGVVFAEGDDHRRHRRLLAPAFAHGHIKAMAPCFFDLAYQIDSRAVDMSAWKYKLDLETYETNKPPGEAVIEVSDTLTRLALDAIGKVGFDYEFNALSGHTNALSQAFYTLYSPRGAYLSPPPWVMLLHKAFGAIFHTLPRNLTKLILGDRGKSIHQAARDVEKESRKIITAKKEVIAQEGSDSLKGKKDLISILLVHLRGTRHDFQHPFVDPLGAGMPSGETRPASRGNQEGADQGAQRRQEGTRQRGAEQFGVSRRLHDPSCTLSHVRVKKGQVIYLGIYAANRNKTVFGDDADSFRPERWIDPACKIESKMGVWAGLMTFLAGPRSCIGYKFA
;
A
#
# COMPACT_ATOMS: atom_id res chain seq x y z
N TYR A 1 -33.84 -21.27 28.99
CA TYR A 1 -33.33 -22.44 28.25
C TYR A 1 -32.74 -22.08 26.89
N SER A 2 -33.45 -21.37 26.00
CA SER A 2 -32.91 -21.00 24.67
C SER A 2 -31.65 -20.10 24.73
N THR A 3 -31.64 -19.09 25.60
CA THR A 3 -30.50 -18.15 25.75
C THR A 3 -29.25 -18.81 26.32
N THR A 4 -29.39 -19.70 27.30
CA THR A 4 -28.29 -20.42 27.93
C THR A 4 -27.63 -21.42 26.98
N LEU A 5 -28.43 -22.12 26.16
CA LEU A 5 -27.95 -23.00 25.10
C LEU A 5 -27.18 -22.22 24.02
N ALA A 6 -27.70 -21.05 23.61
CA ALA A 6 -27.03 -20.20 22.63
C ALA A 6 -25.68 -19.66 23.14
N LEU A 7 -25.59 -19.25 24.40
CA LEU A 7 -24.34 -18.82 25.03
C LEU A 7 -23.33 -19.96 25.10
N LEU A 8 -23.75 -21.14 25.54
CA LEU A 8 -22.88 -22.32 25.61
C LEU A 8 -22.36 -22.70 24.22
N ALA A 9 -23.23 -22.76 23.21
CA ALA A 9 -22.83 -23.05 21.83
C ALA A 9 -21.82 -22.01 21.31
N THR A 10 -21.99 -20.73 21.65
CA THR A 10 -21.06 -19.66 21.27
C THR A 10 -19.69 -19.85 21.91
N VAL A 11 -19.64 -20.18 23.21
CA VAL A 11 -18.39 -20.45 23.92
C VAL A 11 -17.68 -21.67 23.32
N VAL A 12 -18.41 -22.78 23.12
CA VAL A 12 -17.87 -24.00 22.50
C VAL A 12 -17.35 -23.73 21.10
N TYR A 13 -18.08 -22.96 20.29
CA TYR A 13 -17.64 -22.54 18.96
C TYR A 13 -16.31 -21.76 19.02
N TRP A 14 -16.17 -20.79 19.92
CA TRP A 14 -14.93 -20.02 20.06
C TRP A 14 -13.77 -20.86 20.59
N LEU A 15 -14.00 -21.75 21.55
CA LEU A 15 -12.99 -22.69 22.03
C LEU A 15 -12.52 -23.61 20.90
N TYR A 16 -13.46 -24.14 20.11
CA TYR A 16 -13.14 -24.92 18.91
C TYR A 16 -12.32 -24.10 17.91
N ARG A 17 -12.74 -22.86 17.61
CA ARG A 17 -12.08 -21.98 16.64
C ARG A 17 -10.66 -21.60 17.06
N ILE A 18 -10.44 -21.29 18.33
CA ILE A 18 -9.15 -20.82 18.86
C ILE A 18 -8.19 -22.00 19.08
N PHE A 19 -8.66 -23.10 19.67
CA PHE A 19 -7.79 -24.19 20.12
C PHE A 19 -7.78 -25.40 19.18
N LEU A 20 -8.92 -25.86 18.65
CA LEU A 20 -8.99 -27.11 17.89
C LEU A 20 -8.79 -26.91 16.37
N SER A 21 -9.59 -26.03 15.76
CA SER A 21 -9.60 -25.73 14.33
C SER A 21 -8.18 -25.53 13.73
N PRO A 22 -7.25 -24.85 14.42
CA PRO A 22 -5.91 -24.69 13.90
C PRO A 22 -5.09 -25.95 13.66
N HIS A 23 -5.35 -27.02 14.40
CA HIS A 23 -4.65 -28.29 14.26
C HIS A 23 -5.01 -29.00 12.94
N PHE A 24 -6.13 -28.60 12.32
CA PHE A 24 -6.63 -29.11 11.04
C PHE A 24 -6.27 -28.21 9.84
N SER A 25 -5.40 -27.23 10.04
CA SER A 25 -4.94 -26.33 8.98
C SER A 25 -4.07 -27.05 7.96
N SER A 26 -4.23 -26.71 6.68
CA SER A 26 -3.39 -27.25 5.58
C SER A 26 -1.96 -26.74 5.64
N ILE A 27 -1.71 -25.65 6.36
CA ILE A 27 -0.38 -25.03 6.50
C ILE A 27 0.29 -25.43 7.82
N ARG A 28 -0.25 -26.39 8.59
CA ARG A 28 0.27 -26.74 9.93
C ARG A 28 1.75 -27.14 9.95
N SER A 29 2.23 -27.72 8.85
CA SER A 29 3.60 -28.22 8.69
C SER A 29 4.60 -27.13 8.35
N LEU A 30 4.14 -25.93 7.99
CA LEU A 30 5.04 -24.82 7.70
C LEU A 30 5.73 -24.33 8.98
N PRO A 31 7.00 -23.94 8.88
CA PRO A 31 7.74 -23.37 9.99
C PRO A 31 7.16 -22.00 10.36
N GLY A 32 7.48 -21.54 11.57
CA GLY A 32 7.15 -20.20 12.00
C GLY A 32 7.20 -20.02 13.51
N PRO A 33 6.91 -18.79 13.97
CA PRO A 33 7.07 -18.43 15.37
C PRO A 33 6.15 -19.24 16.29
N GLU A 34 6.53 -19.25 17.56
CA GLU A 34 5.71 -19.80 18.62
C GLU A 34 4.35 -19.11 18.72
N PHE A 35 3.36 -19.86 19.19
CA PHE A 35 2.08 -19.27 19.52
C PHE A 35 2.16 -18.56 20.87
N ILE A 36 2.03 -17.24 20.86
CA ILE A 36 2.20 -16.41 22.08
C ILE A 36 0.90 -16.34 22.89
N HIS A 37 -0.25 -16.04 22.26
CA HIS A 37 -1.49 -15.81 23.01
C HIS A 37 -2.77 -16.29 22.29
N PRO A 38 -3.75 -16.92 22.98
CA PRO A 38 -5.01 -17.40 22.40
C PRO A 38 -5.84 -16.38 21.61
N LEU A 39 -6.10 -15.21 22.20
CA LEU A 39 -6.88 -14.14 21.56
C LEU A 39 -6.06 -13.28 20.59
N TRP A 40 -4.82 -12.95 20.95
CA TRP A 40 -3.98 -11.98 20.23
C TRP A 40 -3.02 -12.62 19.21
N GLY A 41 -2.87 -13.94 19.21
CA GLY A 41 -1.93 -14.63 18.34
C GLY A 41 -0.50 -14.13 18.58
N ASN A 42 0.16 -13.69 17.52
CA ASN A 42 1.48 -13.08 17.52
C ASN A 42 1.44 -11.54 17.44
N LEU A 43 0.32 -10.88 17.75
CA LEU A 43 0.17 -9.44 17.54
C LEU A 43 1.25 -8.58 18.24
N GLN A 44 1.71 -9.01 19.41
CA GLN A 44 2.76 -8.33 20.18
C GLN A 44 4.09 -8.20 19.42
N GLU A 45 4.39 -9.13 18.50
CA GLU A 45 5.60 -9.06 17.67
C GLU A 45 5.56 -7.88 16.67
N PHE A 46 4.39 -7.28 16.46
CA PHE A 46 4.21 -6.14 15.56
C PHE A 46 4.07 -4.80 16.28
N THR A 47 3.76 -4.79 17.58
CA THR A 47 3.50 -3.52 18.30
C THR A 47 4.79 -2.79 18.67
N ASP A 48 5.86 -3.54 18.90
CA ASP A 48 7.10 -3.01 19.48
C ASP A 48 8.22 -2.85 18.43
N LYS A 49 7.98 -3.29 17.20
CA LYS A 49 8.93 -3.29 16.09
C LYS A 49 8.44 -2.39 14.96
N GLU A 50 9.38 -1.98 14.10
CA GLU A 50 9.01 -1.29 12.87
C GLU A 50 8.04 -2.13 12.01
N PRO A 51 7.09 -1.50 11.30
CA PRO A 51 6.18 -2.20 10.41
C PRO A 51 6.93 -3.11 9.41
N GLY A 52 6.57 -4.39 9.40
CA GLY A 52 7.21 -5.37 8.52
C GLY A 52 8.49 -6.01 9.05
N ARG A 53 9.08 -5.48 10.14
CA ARG A 53 10.34 -6.00 10.68
C ARG A 53 10.23 -7.44 11.18
N ALA A 54 9.21 -7.74 11.97
CA ALA A 54 8.96 -9.11 12.44
C ALA A 54 8.83 -10.11 11.28
N HIS A 55 8.21 -9.70 10.16
CA HIS A 55 8.09 -10.54 8.98
C HIS A 55 9.44 -10.78 8.28
N ALA A 56 10.35 -9.80 8.26
CA ALA A 56 11.72 -10.00 7.77
C ALA A 56 12.52 -10.92 8.68
N ASP A 57 12.47 -10.72 10.00
CA ASP A 57 13.17 -11.57 10.96
C ASP A 57 12.69 -13.03 10.83
N TRP A 58 11.38 -13.24 10.68
CA TRP A 58 10.81 -14.57 10.43
C TRP A 58 11.21 -15.15 9.07
N ALA A 59 11.31 -14.33 8.02
CA ALA A 59 11.75 -14.80 6.73
C ALA A 59 13.22 -15.26 6.76
N ILE A 60 14.07 -14.59 7.55
CA ILE A 60 15.46 -15.00 7.79
C ILE A 60 15.50 -16.32 8.58
N GLN A 61 14.67 -16.43 9.63
CA GLN A 61 14.70 -17.58 10.53
C GLN A 61 14.04 -18.84 9.95
N TYR A 62 12.95 -18.69 9.20
CA TYR A 62 12.07 -19.78 8.79
C TYR A 62 11.94 -19.92 7.27
N GLY A 63 12.53 -19.01 6.48
CA GLY A 63 12.47 -19.01 5.03
C GLY A 63 11.26 -18.26 4.45
N GLY A 64 11.06 -18.39 3.13
CA GLY A 64 10.10 -17.59 2.36
C GLY A 64 8.62 -17.93 2.54
N ALA A 65 8.28 -18.96 3.32
CA ALA A 65 6.91 -19.38 3.61
C ALA A 65 6.74 -19.70 5.10
N VAL A 66 6.01 -18.84 5.82
CA VAL A 66 5.94 -18.88 7.28
C VAL A 66 4.50 -18.94 7.75
N ARG A 67 4.20 -19.86 8.69
CA ARG A 67 2.93 -19.89 9.40
C ARG A 67 3.05 -19.16 10.72
N TYR A 68 2.14 -18.23 10.98
CA TYR A 68 2.02 -17.57 12.28
C TYR A 68 0.56 -17.47 12.72
N ARG A 69 0.33 -17.04 13.96
CA ARG A 69 -1.00 -16.96 14.58
C ARG A 69 -1.52 -15.53 14.56
N GLY A 70 -2.67 -15.34 13.92
CA GLY A 70 -3.45 -14.11 13.97
C GLY A 70 -4.40 -14.06 15.17
N LEU A 71 -5.28 -13.07 15.15
CA LEU A 71 -6.35 -12.92 16.14
C LEU A 71 -7.24 -14.16 16.21
N LEU A 72 -7.71 -14.48 17.41
CA LEU A 72 -8.62 -15.61 17.68
C LEU A 72 -8.06 -16.96 17.18
N GLY A 73 -6.75 -17.13 17.27
CA GLY A 73 -6.05 -18.37 16.92
C GLY A 73 -5.98 -18.68 15.42
N GLU A 74 -6.32 -17.74 14.53
CA GLU A 74 -6.27 -17.96 13.08
C GLU A 74 -4.84 -18.32 12.62
N ASN A 75 -4.71 -19.33 11.74
CA ASN A 75 -3.43 -19.59 11.08
C ASN A 75 -3.30 -18.69 9.84
N LEU A 76 -2.27 -17.86 9.81
CA LEU A 76 -1.93 -16.99 8.69
C LEU A 76 -0.70 -17.53 7.97
N LEU A 77 -0.71 -17.43 6.64
CA LEU A 77 0.43 -17.77 5.78
C LEU A 77 1.12 -16.48 5.34
N MET A 78 2.35 -16.24 5.78
CA MET A 78 3.22 -15.21 5.20
C MET A 78 4.01 -15.80 4.03
N LEU A 79 4.05 -15.08 2.91
CA LEU A 79 4.93 -15.39 1.79
C LEU A 79 5.83 -14.20 1.46
N SER A 80 7.13 -14.46 1.38
CA SER A 80 8.18 -13.51 0.95
C SER A 80 9.09 -14.08 -0.14
N ASP A 81 8.89 -15.35 -0.52
CA ASP A 81 9.59 -15.97 -1.64
C ASP A 81 9.21 -15.31 -2.99
N PRO A 82 10.19 -14.91 -3.83
CA PRO A 82 9.92 -14.24 -5.11
C PRO A 82 9.04 -15.06 -6.06
N THR A 83 9.26 -16.39 -6.14
CA THR A 83 8.50 -17.26 -7.03
C THR A 83 7.05 -17.36 -6.57
N ALA A 84 6.82 -17.54 -5.26
CA ALA A 84 5.49 -17.55 -4.68
C ALA A 84 4.76 -16.22 -4.88
N LEU A 85 5.43 -15.08 -4.67
CA LEU A 85 4.85 -13.76 -4.86
C LEU A 85 4.48 -13.49 -6.32
N THR A 86 5.35 -13.85 -7.27
CA THR A 86 5.05 -13.74 -8.71
C THR A 86 3.89 -14.64 -9.11
N TYR A 87 3.80 -15.86 -8.56
CA TYR A 87 2.66 -16.75 -8.80
C TYR A 87 1.33 -16.12 -8.32
N LEU A 88 1.31 -15.58 -7.09
CA LEU A 88 0.12 -14.96 -6.52
C LEU A 88 -0.34 -13.71 -7.28
N LEU A 89 0.59 -12.82 -7.60
CA LEU A 89 0.26 -11.48 -8.08
C LEU A 89 0.23 -11.36 -9.61
N THR A 90 0.86 -12.28 -10.32
CA THR A 90 0.97 -12.24 -11.79
C THR A 90 0.26 -13.42 -12.45
N ALA A 91 0.57 -14.65 -12.03
CA ALA A 91 0.00 -15.84 -12.68
C ALA A 91 -1.48 -16.06 -12.31
N ASN A 92 -1.84 -15.88 -11.02
CA ASN A 92 -3.18 -16.18 -10.51
C ASN A 92 -3.84 -15.05 -9.68
N PRO A 93 -3.74 -13.76 -10.08
CA PRO A 93 -4.08 -12.59 -9.24
C PRO A 93 -5.54 -12.50 -8.79
N TYR A 94 -6.47 -13.12 -9.49
CA TYR A 94 -7.90 -13.06 -9.18
C TYR A 94 -8.39 -14.26 -8.37
N ASN A 95 -7.58 -15.32 -8.25
CA ASN A 95 -7.86 -16.44 -7.34
C ASN A 95 -7.58 -16.06 -5.87
N TYR A 96 -6.75 -15.04 -5.66
CA TYR A 96 -6.35 -14.53 -4.35
C TYR A 96 -6.95 -13.14 -4.11
N ALA A 97 -8.29 -13.09 -4.00
CA ALA A 97 -9.01 -11.86 -3.70
C ALA A 97 -8.72 -11.35 -2.28
N LYS A 98 -8.83 -10.04 -2.08
CA LYS A 98 -8.73 -9.43 -0.74
C LYS A 98 -9.83 -10.01 0.17
N PRO A 99 -9.53 -10.28 1.46
CA PRO A 99 -10.54 -10.73 2.43
C PRO A 99 -11.75 -9.78 2.51
N ALA A 100 -12.94 -10.32 2.77
CA ALA A 100 -14.17 -9.54 2.83
C ALA A 100 -14.11 -8.44 3.90
N ASP A 101 -13.52 -8.72 5.06
CA ASP A 101 -13.37 -7.75 6.16
C ASP A 101 -12.52 -6.55 5.71
N LEU A 102 -11.35 -6.83 5.13
CA LEU A 102 -10.45 -5.81 4.57
C LEU A 102 -11.15 -5.00 3.48
N ARG A 103 -11.94 -5.64 2.61
CA ARG A 103 -12.73 -4.95 1.59
C ARG A 103 -13.78 -4.02 2.19
N GLY A 104 -14.49 -4.44 3.23
CA GLY A 104 -15.49 -3.61 3.91
C GLY A 104 -14.88 -2.37 4.54
N ASP A 105 -13.70 -2.50 5.13
CA ASP A 105 -12.95 -1.36 5.69
C ASP A 105 -12.45 -0.42 4.59
N LEU A 106 -11.91 -0.96 3.49
CA LEU A 106 -11.50 -0.17 2.33
C LEU A 106 -12.68 0.60 1.71
N GLU A 107 -13.87 -0.01 1.63
CA GLU A 107 -15.07 0.68 1.14
C GLU A 107 -15.46 1.87 2.03
N ARG A 108 -15.32 1.74 3.35
CA ARG A 108 -15.68 2.80 4.30
C ARG A 108 -14.75 4.00 4.22
N ILE A 109 -13.48 3.79 3.88
CA ILE A 109 -12.44 4.83 3.84
C ILE A 109 -12.30 5.42 2.43
N LEU A 110 -12.18 4.57 1.41
CA LEU A 110 -11.84 4.96 0.04
C LEU A 110 -13.04 4.89 -0.91
N GLY A 111 -14.18 4.34 -0.47
CA GLY A 111 -15.32 4.06 -1.33
C GLY A 111 -15.10 2.88 -2.28
N LYS A 112 -16.05 2.69 -3.20
CA LYS A 112 -16.04 1.59 -4.19
C LYS A 112 -15.16 1.93 -5.40
N GLY A 113 -13.87 2.15 -5.16
CA GLY A 113 -12.88 2.48 -6.18
C GLY A 113 -12.05 1.30 -6.69
N VAL A 114 -10.98 1.59 -7.43
CA VAL A 114 -10.05 0.57 -7.96
C VAL A 114 -9.37 -0.27 -6.86
N VAL A 115 -9.13 0.32 -5.70
CA VAL A 115 -8.52 -0.39 -4.55
C VAL A 115 -9.48 -1.42 -3.94
N PHE A 116 -10.77 -1.10 -3.90
CA PHE A 116 -11.84 -1.97 -3.40
C PHE A 116 -12.21 -3.09 -4.39
N ALA A 117 -12.25 -2.76 -5.69
CA ALA A 117 -12.75 -3.65 -6.72
C ALA A 117 -11.95 -4.96 -6.85
N GLU A 118 -12.64 -6.02 -7.28
CA GLU A 118 -12.10 -7.36 -7.50
C GLU A 118 -12.56 -7.89 -8.87
N GLY A 119 -11.86 -8.91 -9.40
CA GLY A 119 -12.23 -9.55 -10.67
C GLY A 119 -12.40 -8.59 -11.85
N ASP A 120 -13.53 -8.70 -12.55
CA ASP A 120 -13.83 -7.91 -13.75
C ASP A 120 -14.03 -6.43 -13.47
N ASP A 121 -14.62 -6.07 -12.33
CA ASP A 121 -14.75 -4.67 -11.91
C ASP A 121 -13.37 -4.03 -11.72
N HIS A 122 -12.42 -4.76 -11.11
CA HIS A 122 -11.05 -4.28 -10.99
C HIS A 122 -10.38 -4.10 -12.35
N ARG A 123 -10.56 -5.07 -13.27
CA ARG A 123 -10.03 -4.99 -14.66
C ARG A 123 -10.58 -3.75 -15.36
N ARG A 124 -11.89 -3.53 -15.29
CA ARG A 124 -12.58 -2.40 -15.90
C ARG A 124 -12.11 -1.07 -15.30
N HIS A 125 -12.11 -0.93 -13.97
CA HIS A 125 -11.66 0.28 -13.30
C HIS A 125 -10.21 0.63 -13.66
N ARG A 126 -9.32 -0.37 -13.67
CA ARG A 126 -7.92 -0.18 -14.04
C ARG A 126 -7.77 0.26 -15.50
N ARG A 127 -8.51 -0.35 -16.44
CA ARG A 127 -8.47 0.01 -17.86
C ARG A 127 -8.90 1.46 -18.10
N LEU A 128 -9.93 1.93 -17.39
CA LEU A 128 -10.42 3.31 -17.48
C LEU A 128 -9.43 4.33 -16.90
N LEU A 129 -8.66 3.95 -15.89
CA LEU A 129 -7.68 4.84 -15.25
C LEU A 129 -6.31 4.85 -15.93
N ALA A 130 -5.91 3.75 -16.57
CA ALA A 130 -4.57 3.56 -17.12
C ALA A 130 -4.08 4.68 -18.05
N PRO A 131 -4.92 5.26 -18.94
CA PRO A 131 -4.48 6.34 -19.82
C PRO A 131 -3.92 7.54 -19.07
N ALA A 132 -4.49 7.95 -17.93
CA ALA A 132 -3.99 9.10 -17.18
C ALA A 132 -2.59 8.88 -16.58
N PHE A 133 -2.20 7.62 -16.37
CA PHE A 133 -0.87 7.23 -15.91
C PHE A 133 0.07 6.81 -17.05
N ALA A 134 -0.29 7.10 -18.31
CA ALA A 134 0.58 6.87 -19.44
C ALA A 134 1.86 7.69 -19.34
N HIS A 135 2.98 7.13 -19.79
CA HIS A 135 4.31 7.72 -19.63
C HIS A 135 4.41 9.16 -20.15
N GLY A 136 3.79 9.45 -21.30
CA GLY A 136 3.79 10.80 -21.87
C GLY A 136 3.15 11.85 -20.96
N HIS A 137 2.04 11.51 -20.29
CA HIS A 137 1.38 12.42 -19.36
C HIS A 137 2.18 12.62 -18.08
N ILE A 138 2.73 11.54 -17.51
CA ILE A 138 3.60 11.63 -16.34
C ILE A 138 4.83 12.51 -16.63
N LYS A 139 5.47 12.34 -17.80
CA LYS A 139 6.60 13.17 -18.21
C LYS A 139 6.21 14.64 -18.35
N ALA A 140 5.02 14.94 -18.86
CA ALA A 140 4.53 16.30 -19.00
C ALA A 140 4.29 17.01 -17.66
N MET A 141 4.03 16.25 -16.59
CA MET A 141 3.84 16.74 -15.22
C MET A 141 5.14 17.09 -14.50
N ALA A 142 6.28 16.56 -14.94
CA ALA A 142 7.58 16.70 -14.25
C ALA A 142 7.96 18.15 -13.87
N PRO A 143 7.80 19.17 -14.74
CA PRO A 143 8.13 20.55 -14.38
C PRO A 143 7.39 21.05 -13.14
N CYS A 144 6.11 20.70 -12.97
CA CYS A 144 5.31 21.12 -11.83
C CYS A 144 5.82 20.52 -10.51
N PHE A 145 6.38 19.30 -10.54
CA PHE A 145 7.02 18.72 -9.37
C PHE A 145 8.30 19.47 -9.00
N PHE A 146 9.10 19.88 -9.98
CA PHE A 146 10.29 20.68 -9.74
C PHE A 146 9.92 22.07 -9.19
N ASP A 147 8.90 22.72 -9.75
CA ASP A 147 8.43 24.02 -9.26
C ASP A 147 8.04 23.96 -7.78
N LEU A 148 7.33 22.91 -7.37
CA LEU A 148 6.98 22.68 -5.96
C LEU A 148 8.20 22.36 -5.09
N ALA A 149 9.14 21.55 -5.59
CA ALA A 149 10.38 21.26 -4.87
C ALA A 149 11.22 22.52 -4.65
N TYR A 150 11.28 23.42 -5.63
CA TYR A 150 11.99 24.69 -5.52
C TYR A 150 11.32 25.71 -4.59
N GLN A 151 10.05 25.51 -4.23
CA GLN A 151 9.37 26.34 -3.21
C GLN A 151 9.80 25.98 -1.78
N ILE A 152 10.49 24.86 -1.58
CA ILE A 152 11.02 24.50 -0.25
C ILE A 152 12.18 25.44 0.07
N ASP A 153 11.88 26.49 0.86
CA ASP A 153 12.92 27.32 1.47
C ASP A 153 13.47 26.62 2.71
N SER A 154 14.79 26.43 2.75
CA SER A 154 15.52 25.92 3.92
C SER A 154 15.24 26.68 5.23
N ARG A 155 14.81 27.95 5.14
CA ARG A 155 14.47 28.80 6.30
C ARG A 155 13.04 28.57 6.82
N ALA A 156 12.19 27.91 6.05
CA ALA A 156 10.79 27.62 6.37
C ALA A 156 10.57 26.19 6.90
N VAL A 157 11.63 25.39 7.00
CA VAL A 157 11.56 24.08 7.66
C VAL A 157 11.33 24.31 9.15
N ASP A 158 10.19 23.86 9.63
CA ASP A 158 9.83 24.00 11.05
C ASP A 158 10.70 23.07 11.89
N MET A 159 11.78 23.63 12.43
CA MET A 159 12.72 22.93 13.31
C MET A 159 12.06 22.46 14.62
N SER A 160 10.84 22.90 14.93
CA SER A 160 10.08 22.50 16.12
C SER A 160 9.11 21.33 15.86
N ALA A 161 8.91 20.92 14.60
CA ALA A 161 7.91 19.92 14.18
C ALA A 161 8.28 18.46 14.50
N TRP A 162 9.07 18.21 15.56
CA TRP A 162 9.50 16.87 15.93
C TRP A 162 8.36 16.05 16.52
N LYS A 163 8.10 14.89 15.88
CA LYS A 163 7.05 13.97 16.31
C LYS A 163 7.35 13.31 17.66
N TYR A 164 8.62 13.01 17.92
CA TYR A 164 9.12 12.42 19.16
C TYR A 164 10.35 13.20 19.64
N LYS A 165 10.27 13.82 20.82
CA LYS A 165 11.40 14.57 21.42
C LYS A 165 12.64 13.69 21.64
N LEU A 166 12.42 12.40 21.93
CA LEU A 166 13.47 11.40 22.14
C LEU A 166 14.34 11.17 20.89
N ASP A 167 13.77 11.30 19.69
CA ASP A 167 14.51 11.14 18.44
C ASP A 167 15.45 12.34 18.24
N LEU A 168 14.99 13.56 18.49
CA LEU A 168 15.79 14.79 18.35
C LEU A 168 17.01 14.77 19.29
N GLU A 169 16.82 14.43 20.57
CA GLU A 169 17.92 14.36 21.55
C GLU A 169 18.98 13.33 21.11
N THR A 170 18.53 12.19 20.60
CA THR A 170 19.42 11.14 20.08
C THR A 170 20.23 11.63 18.88
N TYR A 171 19.59 12.34 17.93
CA TYR A 171 20.27 12.86 16.75
C TYR A 171 21.23 14.00 17.08
N GLU A 172 20.82 14.93 17.95
CA GLU A 172 21.67 16.05 18.39
C GLU A 172 22.88 15.57 19.18
N THR A 173 22.77 14.47 19.93
CA THR A 173 23.90 13.88 20.66
C THR A 173 24.90 13.18 19.73
N ASN A 174 24.43 12.57 18.64
CA ASN A 174 25.25 11.78 17.73
C ASN A 174 25.76 12.57 16.51
N LYS A 175 25.38 13.85 16.36
CA LYS A 175 25.77 14.63 15.19
C LYS A 175 27.26 14.99 15.20
N PRO A 176 27.92 15.05 14.04
CA PRO A 176 29.25 15.63 13.92
C PRO A 176 29.29 17.11 14.37
N PRO A 177 30.40 17.58 14.95
CA PRO A 177 30.55 18.99 15.31
C PRO A 177 30.37 19.91 14.10
N GLY A 178 29.54 20.94 14.25
CA GLY A 178 29.26 21.92 13.19
C GLY A 178 28.07 21.57 12.28
N GLU A 179 27.42 20.43 12.50
CA GLU A 179 26.22 20.04 11.74
C GLU A 179 24.91 20.42 12.48
N ALA A 180 23.85 20.56 11.70
CA ALA A 180 22.49 20.82 12.18
C ALA A 180 21.57 19.64 11.85
N VAL A 181 20.72 19.25 12.80
CA VAL A 181 19.71 18.21 12.59
C VAL A 181 18.42 18.85 12.11
N ILE A 182 17.94 18.46 10.93
CA ILE A 182 16.73 19.02 10.31
C ILE A 182 15.65 17.94 10.23
N GLU A 183 14.44 18.23 10.74
CA GLU A 183 13.27 17.38 10.55
C GLU A 183 12.71 17.62 9.14
N VAL A 184 12.67 16.59 8.30
CA VAL A 184 12.20 16.71 6.90
C VAL A 184 10.86 16.05 6.66
N SER A 185 10.35 15.23 7.59
CA SER A 185 9.14 14.43 7.36
C SER A 185 7.89 15.29 7.23
N ASP A 186 7.74 16.34 8.05
CA ASP A 186 6.59 17.25 7.96
C ASP A 186 6.61 18.02 6.64
N THR A 187 7.75 18.63 6.30
CA THR A 187 7.94 19.36 5.04
C THR A 187 7.69 18.48 3.82
N LEU A 188 8.23 17.25 3.81
CA LEU A 188 8.01 16.30 2.71
C LEU A 188 6.55 15.84 2.64
N THR A 189 5.86 15.71 3.78
CA THR A 189 4.43 15.39 3.80
C THR A 189 3.58 16.53 3.21
N ARG A 190 3.89 17.79 3.56
CA ARG A 190 3.23 18.98 2.99
C ARG A 190 3.49 19.09 1.50
N LEU A 191 4.75 18.93 1.09
CA LEU A 191 5.14 18.91 -0.33
C LEU A 191 4.39 17.84 -1.09
N ALA A 192 4.31 16.62 -0.57
CA ALA A 192 3.61 15.52 -1.21
C ALA A 192 2.10 15.83 -1.38
N LEU A 193 1.50 16.49 -0.38
CA LEU A 193 0.10 16.93 -0.44
C LEU A 193 -0.11 18.02 -1.51
N ASP A 194 0.75 19.03 -1.57
CA ASP A 194 0.69 20.06 -2.61
C ASP A 194 0.96 19.47 -4.01
N ALA A 195 1.87 18.50 -4.11
CA ALA A 195 2.17 17.80 -5.35
C ALA A 195 0.97 17.02 -5.87
N ILE A 196 0.30 16.21 -5.03
CA ILE A 196 -0.88 15.48 -5.48
C ILE A 196 -2.06 16.42 -5.76
N GLY A 197 -2.20 17.52 -5.00
CA GLY A 197 -3.21 18.54 -5.27
C GLY A 197 -3.02 19.19 -6.62
N LYS A 198 -1.86 19.81 -6.83
CA LYS A 198 -1.58 20.60 -8.03
C LYS A 198 -1.47 19.71 -9.27
N VAL A 199 -0.66 18.64 -9.19
CA VAL A 199 -0.39 17.77 -10.34
C VAL A 199 -1.54 16.79 -10.58
N GLY A 200 -2.12 16.23 -9.52
CA GLY A 200 -3.19 15.24 -9.67
C GLY A 200 -4.55 15.86 -9.93
N PHE A 201 -4.87 16.95 -9.23
CA PHE A 201 -6.23 17.47 -9.13
C PHE A 201 -6.41 18.89 -9.68
N ASP A 202 -5.35 19.58 -10.08
CA ASP A 202 -5.37 21.02 -10.44
C ASP A 202 -5.92 21.84 -9.26
N TYR A 203 -5.49 21.48 -8.04
CA TYR A 203 -6.02 22.02 -6.78
C TYR A 203 -4.89 22.48 -5.85
N GLU A 204 -4.98 23.72 -5.38
CA GLU A 204 -3.98 24.31 -4.49
C GLU A 204 -4.34 24.04 -3.03
N PHE A 205 -3.59 23.13 -2.40
CA PHE A 205 -3.69 22.89 -0.96
C PHE A 205 -3.02 23.98 -0.14
N ASN A 206 -1.94 24.56 -0.68
CA ASN A 206 -1.08 25.55 -0.01
C ASN A 206 -0.53 25.04 1.33
N ALA A 207 -0.28 23.73 1.42
CA ALA A 207 0.18 23.06 2.61
C ALA A 207 1.58 23.54 3.04
N LEU A 208 2.46 23.78 2.06
CA LEU A 208 3.80 24.34 2.28
C LEU A 208 3.76 25.77 2.86
N SER A 209 2.76 26.57 2.48
CA SER A 209 2.61 27.95 2.98
C SER A 209 1.98 28.02 4.38
N GLY A 210 1.81 26.89 5.06
CA GLY A 210 1.17 26.82 6.38
C GLY A 210 -0.35 27.05 6.38
N HIS A 211 -0.94 27.30 5.21
CA HIS A 211 -2.38 27.45 5.06
C HIS A 211 -3.01 26.05 5.01
N THR A 212 -3.93 25.77 5.92
CA THR A 212 -4.66 24.50 5.91
C THR A 212 -6.10 24.75 5.49
N ASN A 213 -6.54 24.05 4.45
CA ASN A 213 -7.95 23.99 4.07
C ASN A 213 -8.60 22.71 4.60
N ALA A 214 -9.94 22.63 4.54
CA ALA A 214 -10.69 21.49 5.07
C ALA A 214 -10.24 20.14 4.50
N LEU A 215 -9.86 20.11 3.21
CA LEU A 215 -9.39 18.89 2.55
C LEU A 215 -7.98 18.48 3.01
N SER A 216 -7.08 19.44 3.21
CA SER A 216 -5.75 19.21 3.78
C SER A 216 -5.85 18.64 5.20
N GLN A 217 -6.66 19.25 6.07
CA GLN A 217 -6.86 18.76 7.43
C GLN A 217 -7.50 17.36 7.47
N ALA A 218 -8.49 17.11 6.60
CA ALA A 218 -9.07 15.79 6.44
C ALA A 218 -8.04 14.75 5.99
N PHE A 219 -7.17 15.11 5.04
CA PHE A 219 -6.09 14.24 4.57
C PHE A 219 -5.08 13.94 5.70
N TYR A 220 -4.64 14.94 6.45
CA TYR A 220 -3.82 14.73 7.64
C TYR A 220 -4.50 13.82 8.68
N THR A 221 -5.82 13.96 8.87
CA THR A 221 -6.57 13.10 9.80
C THR A 221 -6.67 11.65 9.32
N LEU A 222 -6.70 11.41 8.01
CA LEU A 222 -6.75 10.05 7.46
C LEU A 222 -5.39 9.37 7.37
N TYR A 223 -4.35 10.14 7.02
CA TYR A 223 -3.06 9.60 6.58
C TYR A 223 -1.89 9.95 7.49
N SER A 224 -2.05 10.86 8.45
CA SER A 224 -0.99 11.10 9.44
C SER A 224 -0.83 9.89 10.37
N PRO A 225 0.39 9.63 10.88
CA PRO A 225 0.61 8.58 11.86
C PRO A 225 -0.22 8.74 13.15
N ARG A 226 -0.75 9.93 13.44
CA ARG A 226 -1.67 10.19 14.57
C ARG A 226 -3.13 9.89 14.23
N GLY A 227 -3.51 9.94 12.94
CA GLY A 227 -4.87 9.78 12.44
C GLY A 227 -5.22 8.37 11.93
N ALA A 228 -4.28 7.44 11.98
CA ALA A 228 -4.41 6.18 11.25
C ALA A 228 -5.48 5.23 11.85
N TYR A 229 -6.61 5.09 11.14
CA TYR A 229 -7.49 3.90 11.20
C TYR A 229 -6.73 2.61 10.87
N LEU A 230 -5.48 2.71 10.37
CA LEU A 230 -4.57 1.60 10.07
C LEU A 230 -3.94 0.96 11.33
N SER A 231 -4.13 1.55 12.51
CA SER A 231 -3.72 0.93 13.78
C SER A 231 -4.84 1.06 14.81
N PRO A 232 -5.99 0.41 14.57
CA PRO A 232 -7.08 0.44 15.52
C PRO A 232 -6.64 -0.22 16.84
N PRO A 233 -7.17 0.21 18.00
CA PRO A 233 -6.86 -0.43 19.26
C PRO A 233 -7.09 -1.95 19.18
N PRO A 234 -6.26 -2.79 19.81
CA PRO A 234 -6.38 -4.24 19.70
C PRO A 234 -7.80 -4.76 19.98
N TRP A 235 -8.51 -4.20 20.96
CA TRP A 235 -9.89 -4.59 21.27
C TRP A 235 -10.88 -4.32 20.11
N VAL A 236 -10.68 -3.25 19.33
CA VAL A 236 -11.48 -2.96 18.13
C VAL A 236 -11.17 -4.00 17.05
N MET A 237 -9.90 -4.37 16.87
CA MET A 237 -9.51 -5.44 15.93
C MET A 237 -10.15 -6.77 16.31
N LEU A 238 -10.18 -7.10 17.61
CA LEU A 238 -10.79 -8.32 18.14
C LEU A 238 -12.30 -8.35 17.88
N LEU A 239 -13.01 -7.25 18.19
CA LEU A 239 -14.44 -7.13 17.91
C LEU A 239 -14.74 -7.22 16.42
N HIS A 240 -13.93 -6.55 15.59
CA HIS A 240 -14.05 -6.63 14.14
C HIS A 240 -13.82 -8.05 13.64
N LYS A 241 -12.83 -8.78 14.18
CA LYS A 241 -12.58 -10.17 13.79
C LYS A 241 -13.68 -11.11 14.27
N ALA A 242 -14.22 -10.88 15.48
CA ALA A 242 -15.21 -11.74 16.09
C ALA A 242 -16.62 -11.54 15.51
N PHE A 243 -16.97 -10.30 15.18
CA PHE A 243 -18.33 -9.90 14.78
C PHE A 243 -18.36 -9.12 13.45
N GLY A 244 -17.28 -9.16 12.67
CA GLY A 244 -17.09 -8.35 11.45
C GLY A 244 -18.24 -8.44 10.46
N ALA A 245 -18.77 -9.65 10.22
CA ALA A 245 -19.94 -9.85 9.38
C ALA A 245 -21.15 -9.02 9.84
N ILE A 246 -21.39 -8.96 11.15
CA ILE A 246 -22.46 -8.14 11.75
C ILE A 246 -22.09 -6.66 11.63
N PHE A 247 -20.86 -6.29 12.00
CA PHE A 247 -20.36 -4.91 11.93
C PHE A 247 -20.43 -4.30 10.53
N HIS A 248 -20.22 -5.08 9.47
CA HIS A 248 -20.30 -4.63 8.08
C HIS A 248 -21.74 -4.47 7.59
N THR A 249 -22.67 -5.27 8.12
CA THR A 249 -24.11 -5.14 7.82
C THR A 249 -24.82 -4.04 8.63
N LEU A 250 -24.24 -3.62 9.75
CA LEU A 250 -24.82 -2.58 10.60
C LEU A 250 -24.86 -1.22 9.88
N PRO A 251 -25.97 -0.46 9.98
CA PRO A 251 -26.06 0.89 9.44
C PRO A 251 -24.94 1.78 9.98
N ARG A 252 -24.34 2.60 9.11
CA ARG A 252 -23.24 3.53 9.46
C ARG A 252 -23.54 4.47 10.63
N ASN A 253 -24.81 4.69 10.95
CA ASN A 253 -25.21 5.53 12.08
C ASN A 253 -25.08 4.80 13.42
N LEU A 254 -25.28 3.48 13.45
CA LEU A 254 -25.14 2.68 14.67
C LEU A 254 -23.67 2.41 14.99
N THR A 255 -22.82 2.26 13.97
CA THR A 255 -21.38 2.13 14.17
C THR A 255 -20.76 3.37 14.82
N LYS A 256 -21.33 4.57 14.64
CA LYS A 256 -20.88 5.81 15.32
C LYS A 256 -21.05 5.77 16.84
N LEU A 257 -21.98 4.98 17.34
CA LEU A 257 -22.22 4.82 18.78
C LEU A 257 -21.16 3.89 19.42
N ILE A 258 -20.67 2.94 18.62
CA ILE A 258 -19.66 1.94 19.03
C ILE A 258 -18.24 2.48 18.83
N LEU A 259 -18.05 3.34 17.82
CA LEU A 259 -16.78 3.97 17.50
C LEU A 259 -16.53 5.16 18.45
N GLY A 260 -15.42 5.11 19.18
CA GLY A 260 -14.93 6.25 19.97
C GLY A 260 -14.60 7.47 19.10
N ASP A 261 -14.16 8.56 19.73
CA ASP A 261 -13.99 9.85 19.04
C ASP A 261 -13.02 9.81 17.86
N ARG A 262 -12.02 8.91 17.90
CA ARG A 262 -11.12 8.63 16.77
C ARG A 262 -11.85 8.05 15.55
N GLY A 263 -12.79 7.14 15.76
CA GLY A 263 -13.56 6.58 14.65
C GLY A 263 -14.50 7.60 14.03
N LYS A 264 -15.06 8.51 14.85
CA LYS A 264 -15.89 9.63 14.39
C LYS A 264 -15.08 10.63 13.57
N SER A 265 -13.88 11.01 14.00
CA SER A 265 -13.02 11.95 13.26
C SER A 265 -12.64 11.42 11.88
N ILE A 266 -12.35 10.12 11.77
CA ILE A 266 -12.00 9.50 10.49
C ILE A 266 -13.21 9.42 9.55
N HIS A 267 -14.40 9.09 10.08
CA HIS A 267 -15.61 9.16 9.27
C HIS A 267 -15.95 10.56 8.80
N GLN A 268 -15.69 11.58 9.63
CA GLN A 268 -15.87 12.97 9.24
C GLN A 268 -14.86 13.37 8.15
N ALA A 269 -13.58 13.05 8.34
CA ALA A 269 -12.54 13.30 7.36
C ALA A 269 -12.83 12.63 5.99
N ALA A 270 -13.31 11.37 5.99
CA ALA A 270 -13.71 10.70 4.76
C ALA A 270 -14.86 11.42 4.04
N ARG A 271 -15.84 11.97 4.79
CA ARG A 271 -16.93 12.78 4.22
C ARG A 271 -16.45 14.09 3.66
N ASP A 272 -15.52 14.76 4.33
CA ASP A 272 -14.95 16.02 3.89
C ASP A 272 -14.14 15.83 2.61
N VAL A 273 -13.35 14.74 2.53
CA VAL A 273 -12.67 14.33 1.29
C VAL A 273 -13.67 14.09 0.16
N GLU A 274 -14.74 13.33 0.41
CA GLU A 274 -15.76 13.06 -0.61
C GLU A 274 -16.43 14.35 -1.09
N LYS A 275 -16.80 15.23 -0.17
CA LYS A 275 -17.47 16.50 -0.45
C LYS A 275 -16.60 17.41 -1.33
N GLU A 276 -15.35 17.64 -0.94
CA GLU A 276 -14.44 18.52 -1.70
C GLU A 276 -14.05 17.88 -3.04
N SER A 277 -13.83 16.56 -3.09
CA SER A 277 -13.57 15.84 -4.35
C SER A 277 -14.73 15.99 -5.35
N ARG A 278 -15.97 15.93 -4.87
CA ARG A 278 -17.16 16.14 -5.71
C ARG A 278 -17.20 17.55 -6.29
N LYS A 279 -16.87 18.58 -5.52
CA LYS A 279 -16.82 19.97 -6.02
C LYS A 279 -15.81 20.11 -7.15
N ILE A 280 -14.59 19.59 -6.98
CA ILE A 280 -13.53 19.64 -8.00
C ILE A 280 -14.00 18.97 -9.31
N ILE A 281 -14.59 17.78 -9.20
CA ILE A 281 -15.10 17.04 -10.36
C ILE A 281 -16.27 17.79 -11.03
N THR A 282 -17.20 18.34 -10.26
CA THR A 282 -18.36 19.07 -10.80
C THR A 282 -17.90 20.33 -11.54
N ALA A 283 -17.02 21.14 -10.94
CA ALA A 283 -16.48 22.34 -11.57
C ALA A 283 -15.78 22.01 -12.91
N LYS A 284 -14.93 20.97 -12.94
CA LYS A 284 -14.29 20.53 -14.20
C LYS A 284 -15.31 20.02 -15.22
N LYS A 285 -16.38 19.34 -14.80
CA LYS A 285 -17.45 18.90 -15.72
C LYS A 285 -18.25 20.06 -16.31
N GLU A 286 -18.47 21.12 -15.53
CA GLU A 286 -19.14 22.34 -15.98
C GLU A 286 -18.31 23.06 -17.04
N VAL A 287 -17.00 23.20 -16.83
CA VAL A 287 -16.07 23.74 -17.85
C VAL A 287 -16.15 22.95 -19.15
N ILE A 288 -16.16 21.61 -19.08
CA ILE A 288 -16.32 20.78 -20.28
C ILE A 288 -17.70 20.98 -20.94
N ALA A 289 -18.76 21.18 -20.14
CA ALA A 289 -20.11 21.38 -20.66
C ALA A 289 -20.26 22.72 -21.38
N GLN A 290 -19.56 23.75 -20.92
CA GLN A 290 -19.61 25.11 -21.49
C GLN A 290 -18.68 25.26 -22.69
N GLU A 291 -17.44 24.77 -22.60
CA GLU A 291 -16.37 25.05 -23.57
C GLU A 291 -16.00 23.83 -24.45
N GLY A 292 -16.68 22.70 -24.26
CA GLY A 292 -16.37 21.44 -24.95
C GLY A 292 -15.21 20.67 -24.31
N SER A 293 -14.94 19.44 -24.76
CA SER A 293 -13.82 18.62 -24.26
C SER A 293 -12.44 19.19 -24.60
N ASP A 294 -12.39 20.06 -25.59
CA ASP A 294 -11.17 20.62 -26.12
C ASP A 294 -10.59 21.68 -25.19
N SER A 295 -11.40 22.27 -24.30
CA SER A 295 -10.92 23.16 -23.23
C SER A 295 -10.01 22.47 -22.22
N LEU A 296 -10.10 21.14 -22.10
CA LEU A 296 -9.20 20.34 -21.27
C LEU A 296 -8.07 19.70 -22.07
N LYS A 297 -8.07 19.78 -23.41
CA LYS A 297 -6.95 19.28 -24.22
C LYS A 297 -5.72 20.16 -23.94
N GLY A 298 -4.66 19.53 -23.46
CA GLY A 298 -3.42 20.21 -23.07
C GLY A 298 -3.30 20.46 -21.56
N LYS A 299 -4.37 20.31 -20.78
CA LYS A 299 -4.25 20.23 -19.32
C LYS A 299 -3.48 18.98 -18.93
N LYS A 300 -2.57 19.14 -17.99
CA LYS A 300 -1.61 18.10 -17.59
C LYS A 300 -2.03 17.35 -16.32
N ASP A 301 -3.11 17.75 -15.66
CA ASP A 301 -3.56 17.10 -14.43
C ASP A 301 -4.32 15.79 -14.68
N LEU A 302 -4.21 14.85 -13.74
CA LEU A 302 -4.76 13.50 -13.87
C LEU A 302 -6.28 13.51 -14.08
N ILE A 303 -7.04 14.34 -13.34
CA ILE A 303 -8.50 14.38 -13.49
C ILE A 303 -8.91 14.88 -14.87
N SER A 304 -8.29 15.95 -15.38
CA SER A 304 -8.63 16.45 -16.72
C SER A 304 -8.40 15.38 -17.78
N ILE A 305 -7.26 14.67 -17.73
CA ILE A 305 -6.95 13.58 -18.66
C ILE A 305 -7.99 12.45 -18.55
N LEU A 306 -8.38 12.07 -17.33
CA LEU A 306 -9.41 11.05 -17.10
C LEU A 306 -10.77 11.46 -17.65
N LEU A 307 -11.20 12.70 -17.41
CA LEU A 307 -12.51 13.19 -17.85
C LEU A 307 -12.62 13.23 -19.38
N VAL A 308 -11.55 13.63 -20.08
CA VAL A 308 -11.48 13.60 -21.54
C VAL A 308 -11.57 12.17 -22.05
N HIS A 309 -10.80 11.23 -21.47
CA HIS A 309 -10.81 9.83 -21.87
C HIS A 309 -12.17 9.15 -21.64
N LEU A 310 -12.80 9.38 -20.48
CA LEU A 310 -14.09 8.77 -20.13
C LEU A 310 -15.26 9.25 -21.01
N ARG A 311 -15.17 10.45 -21.58
CA ARG A 311 -16.17 10.93 -22.56
C ARG A 311 -16.00 10.28 -23.92
N GLY A 312 -14.77 10.15 -24.43
CA GLY A 312 -14.50 9.47 -25.70
C GLY A 312 -15.02 8.03 -25.70
N THR A 313 -14.77 7.31 -24.60
CA THR A 313 -15.24 5.93 -24.44
C THR A 313 -16.77 5.77 -24.37
N ARG A 314 -17.53 6.77 -23.89
CA ARG A 314 -19.00 6.69 -23.90
C ARG A 314 -19.60 6.64 -25.31
N HIS A 315 -18.93 7.19 -26.31
CA HIS A 315 -19.36 7.09 -27.70
C HIS A 315 -19.04 5.71 -28.31
N ASP A 316 -17.94 5.07 -27.91
CA ASP A 316 -17.52 3.76 -28.43
C ASP A 316 -18.33 2.57 -27.88
N PHE A 317 -18.93 2.69 -26.69
CA PHE A 317 -19.70 1.62 -26.06
C PHE A 317 -21.18 1.55 -26.49
N GLN A 318 -21.60 2.26 -27.54
CA GLN A 318 -22.93 2.11 -28.14
C GLN A 318 -23.05 0.93 -29.12
N HIS A 319 -21.95 0.26 -29.48
CA HIS A 319 -22.01 -0.99 -30.24
C HIS A 319 -22.03 -2.22 -29.33
N PRO A 320 -22.94 -3.19 -29.56
CA PRO A 320 -22.92 -4.46 -28.85
C PRO A 320 -21.60 -5.19 -29.10
N PHE A 321 -21.01 -5.67 -28.01
CA PHE A 321 -19.74 -6.36 -27.89
C PHE A 321 -19.55 -7.43 -29.00
N VAL A 322 -18.58 -7.23 -29.89
CA VAL A 322 -18.06 -8.30 -30.76
C VAL A 322 -16.82 -8.86 -30.08
N ASP A 323 -16.85 -10.16 -29.83
CA ASP A 323 -15.80 -10.95 -29.17
C ASP A 323 -14.50 -10.94 -29.99
N PRO A 324 -13.35 -10.47 -29.46
CA PRO A 324 -12.10 -10.45 -30.21
C PRO A 324 -11.34 -11.77 -29.99
N LEU A 325 -11.92 -12.88 -30.45
CA LEU A 325 -11.21 -14.11 -30.77
C LEU A 325 -11.24 -14.30 -32.29
N GLY A 326 -10.52 -13.44 -33.02
CA GLY A 326 -10.44 -13.57 -34.48
C GLY A 326 -9.99 -12.31 -35.22
N ALA A 327 -8.79 -11.81 -34.97
CA ALA A 327 -8.12 -10.94 -35.93
C ALA A 327 -6.60 -11.02 -35.73
N GLY A 328 -5.92 -11.55 -36.74
CA GLY A 328 -4.47 -11.74 -36.77
C GLY A 328 -3.69 -10.42 -36.78
N MET A 329 -2.48 -10.48 -36.24
CA MET A 329 -1.50 -9.39 -36.32
C MET A 329 -1.05 -9.11 -37.75
N PRO A 330 -0.74 -7.85 -38.08
CA PRO A 330 0.35 -7.54 -38.98
C PRO A 330 1.52 -6.91 -38.20
N SER A 331 2.69 -7.48 -38.44
CA SER A 331 4.02 -7.01 -38.05
C SER A 331 4.34 -5.65 -38.69
N GLY A 332 4.87 -4.71 -37.90
CA GLY A 332 5.44 -3.46 -38.39
C GLY A 332 6.64 -3.05 -37.55
N GLU A 333 7.83 -3.11 -38.16
CA GLU A 333 9.10 -2.61 -37.61
C GLU A 333 9.05 -1.10 -37.38
N THR A 334 9.63 -0.62 -36.27
CA THR A 334 10.09 0.77 -36.14
C THR A 334 11.44 0.83 -35.43
N ARG A 335 12.37 1.57 -36.05
CA ARG A 335 13.77 1.82 -35.66
C ARG A 335 13.90 2.71 -34.40
N PRO A 336 15.05 2.71 -33.71
CA PRO A 336 15.21 3.39 -32.42
C PRO A 336 15.48 4.89 -32.60
N ALA A 337 14.84 5.71 -31.75
CA ALA A 337 15.15 7.13 -31.60
C ALA A 337 16.02 7.37 -30.36
N SER A 338 16.95 8.29 -30.52
CA SER A 338 18.12 8.63 -29.71
C SER A 338 17.89 8.93 -28.22
N ARG A 339 18.78 8.38 -27.39
CA ARG A 339 19.05 8.77 -25.99
C ARG A 339 19.70 10.16 -25.94
N GLY A 340 19.10 11.07 -25.18
CA GLY A 340 19.72 12.32 -24.77
C GLY A 340 19.03 12.84 -23.52
N ASN A 341 19.81 13.05 -22.45
CA ASN A 341 19.44 13.61 -21.14
C ASN A 341 18.42 12.81 -20.29
N GLN A 342 18.82 11.61 -19.84
CA GLN A 342 18.13 10.83 -18.79
C GLN A 342 18.95 10.66 -17.50
N GLU A 343 20.25 10.93 -17.52
CA GLU A 343 21.17 10.55 -16.43
C GLU A 343 20.94 11.32 -15.11
N GLY A 344 20.48 12.57 -15.15
CA GLY A 344 20.23 13.37 -13.94
C GLY A 344 18.90 13.08 -13.23
N ALA A 345 17.88 12.62 -13.97
CA ALA A 345 16.55 12.34 -13.41
C ALA A 345 16.43 10.91 -12.86
N ASP A 346 17.14 9.94 -13.45
CA ASP A 346 17.20 8.57 -12.95
C ASP A 346 17.86 8.49 -11.57
N GLN A 347 18.96 9.24 -11.35
CA GLN A 347 19.67 9.26 -10.07
C GLN A 347 18.81 9.77 -8.90
N GLY A 348 17.91 10.73 -9.17
CA GLY A 348 17.00 11.28 -8.17
C GLY A 348 15.83 10.35 -7.80
N ALA A 349 15.32 9.57 -8.77
CA ALA A 349 14.32 8.54 -8.52
C ALA A 349 14.90 7.36 -7.71
N GLN A 350 16.19 7.06 -7.92
CA GLN A 350 16.89 5.91 -7.32
C GLN A 350 17.27 6.15 -5.84
N ARG A 351 17.67 7.37 -5.45
CA ARG A 351 17.95 7.70 -4.03
C ARG A 351 16.71 7.68 -3.13
N ARG A 352 15.53 8.03 -3.66
CA ARG A 352 14.27 8.09 -2.88
C ARG A 352 13.80 6.72 -2.40
N GLN A 353 14.05 5.66 -3.17
CA GLN A 353 13.55 4.33 -2.83
C GLN A 353 14.40 3.63 -1.77
N GLU A 354 15.71 3.91 -1.74
CA GLU A 354 16.62 3.33 -0.75
C GLU A 354 16.35 3.87 0.67
N GLY A 355 15.82 5.09 0.81
CA GLY A 355 15.45 5.71 2.10
C GLY A 355 14.30 5.02 2.84
N THR A 356 13.53 4.16 2.18
CA THR A 356 12.45 3.37 2.81
C THR A 356 12.93 2.04 3.42
N ARG A 357 14.26 1.82 3.52
CA ARG A 357 14.90 0.53 3.81
C ARG A 357 15.64 0.40 5.17
N GLN A 358 15.69 1.39 6.07
CA GLN A 358 16.42 1.25 7.37
C GLN A 358 15.57 1.71 8.57
N ARG A 359 15.56 1.00 9.73
CA ARG A 359 16.64 1.00 10.75
C ARG A 359 16.84 -0.34 11.52
N GLY A 360 17.94 -0.41 12.26
CA GLY A 360 18.70 -1.60 12.68
C GLY A 360 18.18 -2.45 13.85
N ALA A 361 18.89 -3.55 14.08
CA ALA A 361 18.61 -4.63 15.03
C ALA A 361 19.59 -4.63 16.21
N GLU A 362 19.12 -5.05 17.39
CA GLU A 362 19.96 -5.71 18.39
C GLU A 362 19.38 -7.09 18.73
N GLN A 363 20.30 -8.04 18.92
CA GLN A 363 20.07 -9.48 19.03
C GLN A 363 19.63 -9.90 20.43
N PHE A 364 18.64 -10.81 20.51
CA PHE A 364 18.51 -11.71 21.65
C PHE A 364 18.25 -13.13 21.17
N GLY A 365 19.17 -14.03 21.52
CA GLY A 365 19.10 -15.45 21.19
C GLY A 365 18.21 -16.22 22.15
N VAL A 366 17.35 -17.07 21.61
CA VAL A 366 16.78 -18.23 22.31
C VAL A 366 16.72 -19.39 21.32
N SER A 367 17.24 -20.55 21.73
CA SER A 367 17.42 -21.75 20.89
C SER A 367 16.10 -22.29 20.34
N ARG A 368 16.03 -22.59 19.04
CA ARG A 368 14.99 -23.47 18.46
C ARG A 368 15.46 -24.19 17.21
N ARG A 369 14.96 -25.43 17.04
CA ARG A 369 15.25 -26.39 15.97
C ARG A 369 15.58 -25.70 14.64
N LEU A 370 16.86 -25.71 14.29
CA LEU A 370 17.36 -25.33 12.98
C LEU A 370 16.61 -26.17 11.93
N HIS A 371 15.84 -25.51 11.09
CA HIS A 371 15.34 -26.12 9.87
C HIS A 371 16.56 -26.50 9.04
N ASP A 372 16.64 -27.74 8.57
CA ASP A 372 17.71 -28.15 7.67
C ASP A 372 17.61 -27.29 6.39
N PRO A 373 18.63 -26.47 6.06
CA PRO A 373 18.65 -25.66 4.84
C PRO A 373 18.61 -26.52 3.56
N SER A 374 18.78 -27.84 3.65
CA SER A 374 18.65 -28.77 2.52
C SER A 374 17.19 -29.06 2.10
N CYS A 375 16.20 -28.80 2.96
CA CYS A 375 14.81 -29.15 2.68
C CYS A 375 14.11 -28.05 1.86
N THR A 376 14.06 -28.25 0.54
CA THR A 376 13.36 -27.34 -0.38
C THR A 376 11.86 -27.63 -0.41
N LEU A 377 11.05 -26.62 -0.08
CA LEU A 377 9.60 -26.72 -0.17
C LEU A 377 9.11 -26.49 -1.62
N SER A 378 8.64 -27.54 -2.29
CA SER A 378 8.21 -27.44 -3.70
C SER A 378 6.80 -26.88 -3.89
N HIS A 379 5.92 -27.02 -2.89
CA HIS A 379 4.54 -26.54 -2.96
C HIS A 379 3.95 -26.27 -1.58
N VAL A 380 3.01 -25.32 -1.52
CA VAL A 380 2.22 -25.02 -0.31
C VAL A 380 0.74 -25.24 -0.63
N ARG A 381 0.08 -26.11 0.15
CA ARG A 381 -1.36 -26.36 0.00
C ARG A 381 -2.18 -25.28 0.70
N VAL A 382 -2.85 -24.44 -0.09
CA VAL A 382 -3.74 -23.37 0.39
C VAL A 382 -5.19 -23.80 0.24
N LYS A 383 -5.98 -23.73 1.32
CA LYS A 383 -7.44 -23.97 1.29
C LYS A 383 -8.19 -22.70 0.92
N LYS A 384 -9.40 -22.82 0.36
CA LYS A 384 -10.31 -21.69 0.15
C LYS A 384 -10.53 -20.95 1.49
N GLY A 385 -10.41 -19.63 1.48
CA GLY A 385 -10.54 -18.79 2.68
C GLY A 385 -9.28 -18.70 3.55
N GLN A 386 -8.19 -19.39 3.20
CA GLN A 386 -6.91 -19.20 3.86
C GLN A 386 -6.38 -17.79 3.57
N VAL A 387 -6.12 -17.02 4.63
CA VAL A 387 -5.55 -15.69 4.52
C VAL A 387 -4.04 -15.81 4.27
N ILE A 388 -3.57 -15.07 3.28
CA ILE A 388 -2.16 -14.96 2.90
C ILE A 388 -1.72 -13.51 3.12
N TYR A 389 -0.63 -13.34 3.88
CA TYR A 389 0.04 -12.07 4.08
C TYR A 389 1.25 -11.98 3.15
N LEU A 390 1.39 -10.86 2.44
CA LEU A 390 2.53 -10.61 1.57
C LEU A 390 3.63 -9.95 2.39
N GLY A 391 4.73 -10.67 2.62
CA GLY A 391 5.91 -10.18 3.34
C GLY A 391 6.73 -9.20 2.50
N ILE A 392 6.17 -8.06 2.12
CA ILE A 392 6.80 -7.08 1.21
C ILE A 392 8.14 -6.59 1.76
N TYR A 393 8.19 -6.25 3.05
CA TYR A 393 9.40 -5.76 3.73
C TYR A 393 10.52 -6.83 3.73
N ALA A 394 10.16 -8.10 3.84
CA ALA A 394 11.08 -9.23 3.74
C ALA A 394 11.51 -9.51 2.29
N ALA A 395 10.56 -9.45 1.34
CA ALA A 395 10.81 -9.65 -0.08
C ALA A 395 11.81 -8.61 -0.63
N ASN A 396 11.66 -7.34 -0.22
CA ASN A 396 12.58 -6.25 -0.57
C ASN A 396 13.97 -6.36 0.08
N ARG A 397 14.20 -7.34 0.97
CA ARG A 397 15.50 -7.66 1.58
C ARG A 397 15.91 -9.10 1.34
N ASN A 398 15.35 -9.74 0.31
CA ASN A 398 15.66 -11.11 -0.01
C ASN A 398 17.08 -11.22 -0.59
N LYS A 399 17.97 -11.92 0.12
CA LYS A 399 19.38 -12.11 -0.28
C LYS A 399 19.56 -12.90 -1.58
N THR A 400 18.63 -13.77 -1.94
CA THR A 400 18.64 -14.47 -3.23
C THR A 400 18.40 -13.50 -4.40
N VAL A 401 17.69 -12.40 -4.17
CA VAL A 401 17.40 -11.39 -5.20
C VAL A 401 18.43 -10.26 -5.20
N PHE A 402 18.80 -9.78 -4.01
CA PHE A 402 19.63 -8.59 -3.85
C PHE A 402 21.05 -8.89 -3.37
N GLY A 403 21.45 -10.15 -3.21
CA GLY A 403 22.77 -10.52 -2.69
C GLY A 403 22.90 -10.36 -1.17
N ASP A 404 24.08 -10.67 -0.64
CA ASP A 404 24.32 -10.68 0.81
C ASP A 404 24.17 -9.32 1.49
N ASP A 405 24.35 -8.25 0.72
CA ASP A 405 24.16 -6.86 1.13
C ASP A 405 22.68 -6.40 1.04
N ALA A 406 21.73 -7.33 1.01
CA ALA A 406 20.28 -7.05 0.94
C ALA A 406 19.71 -6.28 2.14
N ASP A 407 20.46 -6.11 3.23
CA ASP A 407 20.06 -5.27 4.37
C ASP A 407 20.74 -3.89 4.37
N SER A 408 21.72 -3.68 3.50
CA SER A 408 22.51 -2.45 3.43
C SER A 408 21.91 -1.44 2.45
N PHE A 409 21.94 -0.16 2.85
CA PHE A 409 21.63 0.97 1.98
C PHE A 409 22.72 1.11 0.91
N ARG A 410 22.43 0.75 -0.34
CA ARG A 410 23.39 0.78 -1.45
C ARG A 410 22.74 1.28 -2.75
N PRO A 411 22.69 2.60 -2.98
CA PRO A 411 22.09 3.19 -4.18
C PRO A 411 22.72 2.72 -5.48
N GLU A 412 24.03 2.41 -5.47
CA GLU A 412 24.80 1.94 -6.62
C GLU A 412 24.20 0.68 -7.24
N ARG A 413 23.44 -0.10 -6.46
CA ARG A 413 22.72 -1.30 -6.92
C ARG A 413 21.82 -1.06 -8.13
N TRP A 414 21.28 0.15 -8.26
CA TRP A 414 20.36 0.53 -9.34
C TRP A 414 20.99 1.39 -10.44
N ILE A 415 22.22 1.86 -10.19
CA ILE A 415 22.93 2.79 -11.05
C ILE A 415 24.01 2.06 -11.82
N ASP A 416 24.77 1.20 -11.12
CA ASP A 416 25.87 0.44 -11.70
C ASP A 416 25.33 -0.66 -12.62
N PRO A 417 25.65 -0.62 -13.93
CA PRO A 417 25.24 -1.65 -14.88
C PRO A 417 25.76 -3.05 -14.54
N ALA A 418 26.81 -3.16 -13.70
CA ALA A 418 27.31 -4.44 -13.21
C ALA A 418 26.39 -5.08 -12.16
N CYS A 419 25.58 -4.28 -11.45
CA CYS A 419 24.62 -4.76 -10.46
C CYS A 419 23.31 -5.20 -11.14
N LYS A 420 23.35 -6.30 -11.91
CA LYS A 420 22.16 -6.86 -12.54
C LYS A 420 21.28 -7.59 -11.52
N ILE A 421 20.02 -7.18 -11.42
CA ILE A 421 19.02 -7.86 -10.60
C ILE A 421 18.13 -8.71 -11.49
N GLU A 422 18.31 -10.02 -11.38
CA GLU A 422 17.57 -11.01 -12.15
C GLU A 422 16.35 -11.49 -11.38
N SER A 423 15.34 -10.62 -11.28
CA SER A 423 14.08 -10.97 -10.61
C SER A 423 12.86 -10.43 -11.35
N LYS A 424 11.87 -11.32 -11.52
CA LYS A 424 10.53 -10.96 -12.03
C LYS A 424 9.58 -10.50 -10.91
N MET A 425 10.12 -10.29 -9.72
CA MET A 425 9.39 -9.79 -8.57
C MET A 425 9.08 -8.30 -8.78
N GLY A 426 7.86 -7.89 -8.46
CA GLY A 426 7.47 -6.49 -8.60
C GLY A 426 7.32 -5.99 -10.04
N VAL A 427 6.92 -4.73 -10.18
CA VAL A 427 6.86 -4.03 -11.48
C VAL A 427 8.09 -3.19 -11.80
N TRP A 428 8.95 -2.98 -10.81
CA TRP A 428 10.14 -2.16 -10.97
C TRP A 428 11.30 -2.83 -10.24
N ALA A 429 12.33 -3.19 -11.01
CA ALA A 429 13.64 -3.58 -10.51
C ALA A 429 13.64 -4.67 -9.42
N GLY A 430 12.73 -5.64 -9.46
CA GLY A 430 12.68 -6.68 -8.42
C GLY A 430 11.97 -6.25 -7.12
N LEU A 431 11.54 -4.99 -6.96
CA LEU A 431 10.94 -4.48 -5.72
C LEU A 431 9.43 -4.68 -5.64
N MET A 432 8.98 -5.12 -4.47
CA MET A 432 7.57 -5.33 -4.13
C MET A 432 6.85 -4.09 -3.61
N THR A 433 7.52 -2.93 -3.55
CA THR A 433 6.97 -1.65 -3.06
C THR A 433 5.69 -1.26 -3.79
N PHE A 434 5.64 -1.51 -5.11
CA PHE A 434 4.47 -1.23 -5.95
C PHE A 434 3.72 -2.50 -6.37
N LEU A 435 3.93 -3.62 -5.67
CA LEU A 435 3.40 -4.94 -5.99
C LEU A 435 3.76 -5.39 -7.43
N ALA A 436 3.07 -6.42 -7.93
CA ALA A 436 3.34 -7.04 -9.23
C ALA A 436 2.03 -7.33 -10.00
N GLY A 437 2.18 -7.64 -11.29
CA GLY A 437 1.10 -8.09 -12.17
C GLY A 437 -0.11 -7.14 -12.25
N PRO A 438 -1.33 -7.65 -12.53
CA PRO A 438 -2.54 -6.83 -12.62
C PRO A 438 -2.89 -6.04 -11.36
N ARG A 439 -2.33 -6.44 -10.20
CA ARG A 439 -2.52 -5.80 -8.89
C ARG A 439 -1.47 -4.73 -8.55
N SER A 440 -0.50 -4.52 -9.43
CA SER A 440 0.52 -3.49 -9.25
C SER A 440 -0.07 -2.09 -9.09
N CYS A 441 0.62 -1.21 -8.36
CA CYS A 441 0.19 0.18 -8.24
C CYS A 441 0.07 0.81 -9.63
N ILE A 442 -1.07 1.44 -9.93
CA ILE A 442 -1.27 2.10 -11.23
C ILE A 442 -0.45 3.39 -11.35
N GLY A 443 -0.18 4.04 -10.22
CA GLY A 443 0.57 5.29 -10.12
C GLY A 443 2.06 5.11 -9.87
N TYR A 444 2.63 3.91 -10.05
CA TYR A 444 4.04 3.66 -9.67
C TYR A 444 5.07 4.51 -10.42
N LYS A 445 4.72 5.00 -11.63
CA LYS A 445 5.58 5.92 -12.41
C LYS A 445 5.40 7.38 -11.99
N PHE A 446 4.25 7.70 -11.40
CA PHE A 446 3.93 9.03 -10.92
C PHE A 446 4.59 9.30 -9.58
N ALA A 447 4.60 8.28 -8.71
CA ALA A 447 5.41 8.24 -7.49
C ALA A 447 6.91 8.20 -7.84
#